data_AF-A0A1A3KGF6-F1
#
_entry.id   AF-A0A1A3KGF6-F1
#
_cell.length_a   1.000
_cell.length_b   1.000
_cell.length_c   1.000
_cell.angle_alpha   90.00
_cell.angle_beta   90.00
_cell.angle_gamma   90.00
#
_symmetry.space_group_name_H-M   'P 1'
#
loop_
_entity.id
_entity.type
_entity.pdbx_description
1 polymer ?
#
loop_
_entity_poly.entity_id
_entity_poly.type
_entity_poly.pdbx_seq_one_letter_code
_entity_poly.pdbx_strand_id
1 'polypeptide(L)'
;MNQPELPPDGRYTAADLKDAETRVAHAREAAARSALSAAKSLEESARAHDEVAGIEEAAVDQDRRPMDRMQRSAKQHHAFAAEDRDIAEKKRREAGKIFGAEGTQWD
;
A
#
# COMPACT_ATOMS: atom_id res chain seq x y z
N MET A 1 15.84 -9.55 17.83
CA MET A 1 15.02 -8.49 18.46
C MET A 1 15.80 -7.99 19.67
N ASN A 2 16.24 -6.74 19.67
CA ASN A 2 16.92 -6.17 20.84
C ASN A 2 15.86 -5.85 21.90
N GLN A 3 15.95 -6.49 23.07
CA GLN A 3 15.15 -6.09 24.22
C GLN A 3 15.58 -4.68 24.65
N PRO A 4 14.65 -3.83 25.11
CA PRO A 4 15.04 -2.58 25.75
C PRO A 4 15.82 -2.94 27.03
N GLU A 5 17.10 -2.60 27.06
CA GLU A 5 17.90 -2.71 28.28
C GLU A 5 17.25 -1.81 29.34
N LEU A 6 16.89 -2.40 30.48
CA LEU A 6 16.43 -1.63 31.63
C LEU A 6 17.60 -0.76 32.10
N PRO A 7 17.38 0.54 32.36
CA PRO A 7 18.41 1.39 32.93
C PRO A 7 18.92 0.77 34.24
N PRO A 8 20.22 0.90 34.54
CA PRO A 8 20.87 0.18 35.64
C PRO A 8 20.32 0.49 37.04
N ASP A 9 19.56 1.59 37.22
CA ASP A 9 18.88 1.96 38.45
C ASP A 9 17.34 1.73 38.41
N GLY A 10 16.84 1.13 37.33
CA GLY A 10 15.42 0.83 37.10
C GLY A 10 14.55 2.06 36.83
N ARG A 11 15.13 3.25 36.60
CA ARG A 11 14.37 4.49 36.36
C ARG A 11 14.63 5.02 34.95
N TYR A 12 13.55 5.27 34.21
CA TYR A 12 13.63 5.97 32.94
C TYR A 12 13.91 7.45 33.15
N THR A 13 14.86 7.98 32.39
CA THR A 13 15.22 9.39 32.37
C THR A 13 14.42 10.15 31.30
N ALA A 14 14.45 11.49 31.37
CA ALA A 14 13.90 12.31 30.30
C ALA A 14 14.60 12.08 28.95
N ALA A 15 15.88 11.68 28.96
CA ALA A 15 16.60 11.32 27.75
C ALA A 15 16.06 10.01 27.15
N ASP A 16 15.77 9.00 27.98
CA ASP A 16 15.17 7.74 27.52
C ASP A 16 13.79 7.94 26.89
N LEU A 17 12.98 8.83 27.49
CA LEU A 17 11.68 9.19 26.92
C LEU A 17 11.83 9.86 25.55
N LYS A 18 12.75 10.82 25.41
CA LYS A 18 13.00 11.51 24.14
C LYS A 18 13.49 10.56 23.06
N ASP A 19 14.36 9.63 23.41
CA ASP A 19 14.85 8.59 22.48
C ASP A 19 13.72 7.66 22.05
N ALA A 20 12.84 7.26 22.97
CA ALA A 20 11.67 6.45 22.67
C ALA A 20 10.70 7.19 21.73
N GLU A 21 10.41 8.46 22.00
CA GLU A 21 9.56 9.31 21.14
C GLU A 21 10.15 9.45 19.73
N THR A 22 11.46 9.67 19.64
CA THR A 22 12.19 9.76 18.37
C THR A 22 12.09 8.47 17.58
N ARG A 23 12.28 7.31 18.23
CA ARG A 23 12.13 5.99 17.59
C ARG A 23 10.71 5.74 17.11
N VAL A 24 9.70 6.17 17.88
CA VAL A 24 8.29 6.05 17.48
C VAL A 24 8.00 6.90 16.24
N ALA A 25 8.49 8.14 16.18
CA ALA A 25 8.34 9.01 15.02
C ALA A 25 9.00 8.38 13.76
N HIS A 26 10.24 7.90 13.87
CA HIS A 26 10.90 7.21 12.76
C HIS A 26 10.16 5.94 12.31
N ALA A 27 9.63 5.15 13.24
CA ALA A 27 8.87 3.94 12.92
C ALA A 27 7.57 4.28 12.17
N ARG A 28 6.88 5.36 12.58
CA ARG A 28 5.69 5.88 11.91
C ARG A 28 6.00 6.35 10.49
N GLU A 29 7.03 7.18 10.34
CA GLU A 29 7.47 7.66 9.03
C GLU A 29 7.80 6.48 8.09
N ALA A 30 8.54 5.48 8.57
CA ALA A 30 8.87 4.29 7.80
C ALA A 30 7.61 3.50 7.38
N ALA A 31 6.64 3.34 8.30
CA ALA A 31 5.37 2.70 7.99
C ALA A 31 4.58 3.46 6.92
N ALA A 32 4.53 4.80 7.00
CA ALA A 32 3.84 5.63 6.02
C ALA A 32 4.48 5.54 4.64
N ARG A 33 5.82 5.59 4.55
CA ARG A 33 6.56 5.41 3.28
C ARG A 33 6.33 4.01 2.70
N SER A 34 6.32 2.97 3.53
CA SER A 34 6.02 1.60 3.11
C SER A 34 4.59 1.48 2.56
N ALA A 35 3.61 2.10 3.22
CA ALA A 35 2.23 2.13 2.75
C ALA A 35 2.11 2.84 1.39
N LEU A 36 2.81 3.96 1.16
CA LEU A 36 2.85 4.63 -0.15
C LEU A 36 3.49 3.76 -1.22
N SER A 37 4.57 3.05 -0.90
CA SER A 37 5.20 2.11 -1.82
C SER A 37 4.24 0.98 -2.20
N ALA A 38 3.54 0.41 -1.23
CA ALA A 38 2.54 -0.64 -1.48
C ALA A 38 1.39 -0.12 -2.37
N ALA A 39 0.93 1.12 -2.13
CA ALA A 39 -0.10 1.75 -2.97
C ALA A 39 0.37 1.84 -4.44
N LYS A 40 1.61 2.28 -4.69
CA LYS A 40 2.16 2.37 -6.04
C LYS A 40 2.23 1.01 -6.73
N SER A 41 2.71 -0.02 -6.04
CA SER A 41 2.80 -1.38 -6.61
C SER A 41 1.43 -1.97 -6.95
N LEU A 42 0.41 -1.70 -6.12
CA LEU A 42 -0.97 -2.10 -6.42
C LEU A 42 -1.52 -1.38 -7.65
N GLU A 43 -1.19 -0.11 -7.88
CA GLU A 43 -1.61 0.59 -9.10
C GLU A 43 -0.94 0.06 -10.36
N GLU A 44 0.34 -0.32 -10.26
CA GLU A 44 1.06 -1.00 -11.33
C GLU A 44 0.41 -2.36 -11.65
N SER A 45 0.04 -3.12 -10.61
CA SER A 45 -0.72 -4.38 -10.74
C SER A 45 -2.10 -4.17 -11.40
N ALA A 46 -2.86 -3.17 -10.96
CA ALA A 46 -4.15 -2.82 -11.54
C ALA A 46 -4.05 -2.48 -13.02
N ARG A 47 -2.99 -1.74 -13.41
CA ARG A 47 -2.72 -1.43 -14.82
C ARG A 47 -2.44 -2.69 -15.64
N ALA A 48 -1.63 -3.60 -15.11
CA ALA A 48 -1.33 -4.86 -15.78
C ALA A 48 -2.60 -5.73 -15.95
N HIS A 49 -3.47 -5.76 -14.94
CA HIS A 49 -4.75 -6.43 -15.06
C HIS A 49 -5.64 -5.83 -16.16
N ASP A 50 -5.79 -4.51 -16.22
CA ASP A 50 -6.56 -3.87 -17.28
C ASP A 50 -5.94 -4.06 -18.67
N GLU A 51 -4.62 -4.11 -18.78
CA GLU A 51 -3.93 -4.40 -20.05
C GLU A 51 -4.28 -5.81 -20.55
N VAL A 52 -4.24 -6.82 -19.67
CA VAL A 52 -4.63 -8.19 -20.03
C VAL A 52 -6.12 -8.25 -20.40
N ALA A 53 -6.99 -7.58 -19.63
CA ALA A 53 -8.41 -7.52 -19.94
C ALA A 53 -8.65 -6.95 -21.35
N GLY A 54 -8.01 -5.83 -21.69
CA GLY A 54 -8.14 -5.20 -23.01
C GLY A 54 -7.64 -6.10 -24.16
N ILE A 55 -6.59 -6.89 -23.94
CA ILE A 55 -6.11 -7.88 -24.92
C ILE A 55 -7.16 -8.99 -25.13
N GLU A 56 -7.74 -9.51 -24.04
CA GLU A 56 -8.75 -10.56 -24.11
C GLU A 56 -10.07 -10.06 -24.73
N GLU A 57 -10.47 -8.82 -24.48
CA GLU A 57 -11.62 -8.18 -25.13
C GLU A 57 -11.38 -8.00 -26.63
N ALA A 58 -10.21 -7.50 -27.02
CA ALA A 58 -9.85 -7.35 -28.44
C ALA A 58 -9.79 -8.70 -29.17
N ALA A 59 -9.40 -9.78 -28.48
CA ALA A 59 -9.40 -11.14 -29.03
C ALA A 59 -10.82 -11.69 -29.24
N VAL A 60 -11.76 -11.37 -28.34
CA VAL A 60 -13.19 -11.72 -28.51
C VAL A 60 -13.78 -11.07 -29.76
N ASP A 61 -13.42 -9.83 -30.06
CA ASP A 61 -13.93 -9.11 -31.24
C ASP A 61 -13.41 -9.70 -32.57
N GLN A 62 -12.32 -10.50 -32.53
CA GLN A 62 -11.65 -11.03 -33.72
C GLN A 62 -12.00 -12.50 -34.06
N ASP A 63 -12.42 -13.34 -33.10
CA ASP A 63 -12.71 -14.75 -33.38
C ASP A 63 -13.92 -15.32 -32.60
N ARG A 64 -14.84 -16.00 -33.31
CA ARG A 64 -16.18 -16.40 -32.83
C ARG A 64 -16.21 -17.60 -31.85
N ARG A 65 -15.07 -18.12 -31.39
CA ARG A 65 -14.96 -19.30 -30.49
C ARG A 65 -13.73 -19.20 -29.57
N PRO A 66 -13.73 -19.69 -28.31
CA PRO A 66 -14.82 -19.75 -27.33
C PRO A 66 -14.88 -18.42 -26.57
N MET A 67 -15.65 -17.47 -27.13
CA MET A 67 -15.74 -16.07 -26.65
C MET A 67 -16.12 -15.94 -25.17
N ASP A 68 -16.88 -16.91 -24.64
CA ASP A 68 -17.32 -16.91 -23.24
C ASP A 68 -16.17 -17.10 -22.24
N ARG A 69 -15.06 -17.76 -22.60
CA ARG A 69 -13.92 -17.89 -21.69
C ARG A 69 -13.14 -16.58 -21.59
N MET A 70 -12.81 -15.98 -22.73
CA MET A 70 -12.06 -14.72 -22.78
C MET A 70 -12.88 -13.57 -22.19
N GLN A 71 -14.18 -13.49 -22.49
CA GLN A 71 -15.04 -12.46 -21.91
C GLN A 71 -15.19 -12.60 -20.39
N ARG A 72 -15.24 -13.84 -19.85
CA ARG A 72 -15.22 -14.06 -18.40
C ARG A 72 -13.88 -13.71 -17.77
N SER A 73 -12.78 -14.06 -18.44
CA SER A 73 -11.42 -13.75 -17.99
C SER A 73 -11.16 -12.24 -17.95
N ALA A 74 -11.56 -11.50 -19.00
CA ALA A 74 -11.44 -10.04 -19.04
C ALA A 74 -12.20 -9.37 -17.90
N LYS A 75 -13.44 -9.81 -17.65
CA LYS A 75 -14.23 -9.35 -16.49
C LYS A 75 -13.54 -9.62 -15.15
N GLN A 76 -12.87 -10.76 -14.99
CA GLN A 76 -12.11 -11.07 -13.79
C GLN A 76 -10.89 -10.16 -13.63
N HIS A 77 -10.17 -9.91 -14.72
CA HIS A 77 -9.05 -8.98 -14.71
C HIS A 77 -9.47 -7.57 -14.33
N HIS A 78 -10.57 -7.04 -14.88
CA HIS A 78 -11.12 -5.76 -14.45
C HIS A 78 -11.54 -5.75 -12.97
N ALA A 79 -12.11 -6.85 -12.47
CA ALA A 79 -12.45 -6.95 -11.05
C ALA A 79 -11.20 -6.88 -10.16
N PHE A 80 -10.12 -7.58 -10.53
CA PHE A 80 -8.84 -7.49 -9.81
C PHE A 80 -8.20 -6.10 -9.91
N ALA A 81 -8.27 -5.45 -11.07
CA ALA A 81 -7.80 -4.08 -11.23
C ALA A 81 -8.57 -3.09 -10.33
N ALA A 82 -9.88 -3.27 -10.19
CA ALA A 82 -10.70 -2.47 -9.28
C ALA A 82 -10.32 -2.73 -7.81
N GLU A 83 -10.15 -3.99 -7.42
CA GLU A 83 -9.72 -4.36 -6.06
C GLU A 83 -8.34 -3.77 -5.71
N ASP A 84 -7.37 -3.87 -6.62
CA ASP A 84 -6.04 -3.32 -6.42
C ASP A 84 -6.07 -1.79 -6.23
N ARG A 85 -6.90 -1.08 -7.02
CA ARG A 85 -7.11 0.37 -6.85
C ARG A 85 -7.72 0.71 -5.50
N ASP A 86 -8.73 -0.03 -5.07
CA ASP A 86 -9.37 0.16 -3.77
C ASP A 86 -8.37 -0.04 -2.61
N ILE A 87 -7.51 -1.06 -2.71
CA ILE A 87 -6.46 -1.31 -1.71
C ILE A 87 -5.40 -0.20 -1.77
N ALA A 88 -4.98 0.23 -2.97
CA ALA A 88 -4.03 1.33 -3.13
C ALA A 88 -4.54 2.63 -2.48
N GLU A 89 -5.81 2.95 -2.64
CA GLU A 89 -6.43 4.11 -2.01
C GLU A 89 -6.47 3.99 -0.48
N LYS A 90 -6.80 2.79 0.04
CA LYS A 90 -6.72 2.51 1.49
C LYS A 90 -5.31 2.73 2.03
N LYS A 91 -4.27 2.30 1.29
CA LYS A 91 -2.87 2.49 1.66
C LYS A 91 -2.43 3.95 1.63
N ARG A 92 -2.90 4.75 0.66
CA ARG A 92 -2.70 6.21 0.69
C ARG A 92 -3.33 6.87 1.90
N ARG A 93 -4.57 6.49 2.24
CA ARG A 93 -5.24 7.00 3.45
C ARG A 93 -4.51 6.60 4.72
N GLU A 94 -3.98 5.38 4.80
CA GLU A 94 -3.15 4.92 5.92
C GLU A 94 -1.89 5.79 6.08
N ALA A 95 -1.15 6.00 5.00
CA ALA A 95 0.01 6.90 5.01
C ALA A 95 -0.36 8.34 5.37
N GLY A 96 -1.45 8.86 4.80
CA GLY A 96 -1.95 10.22 5.07
C GLY A 96 -2.37 10.42 6.52
N LYS A 97 -2.94 9.39 7.19
CA LYS A 97 -3.23 9.44 8.62
C LYS A 97 -1.96 9.54 9.46
N ILE A 98 -0.88 8.88 9.06
CA ILE A 98 0.39 8.93 9.79
C ILE A 98 1.06 10.30 9.62
N PHE A 99 1.20 10.77 8.38
CA PHE A 99 1.76 12.10 8.14
C PHE A 99 0.88 13.23 8.68
N GLY A 100 -0.44 13.11 8.59
CA GLY A 100 -1.39 14.08 9.11
C GLY A 100 -1.55 14.07 10.64
N ALA A 101 -1.31 12.93 11.29
CA ALA A 101 -1.27 12.84 12.76
C ALA A 101 -0.01 13.46 13.37
N GLU A 102 1.05 13.66 12.58
CA GLU A 102 2.30 14.26 13.04
C GLU A 102 2.38 15.78 12.86
N GLY A 103 1.34 16.44 12.32
CA GLY A 103 1.30 17.90 12.24
C GLY A 103 2.42 18.50 11.39
N THR A 104 2.96 17.75 10.43
CA THR A 104 4.03 18.24 9.56
C THR A 104 3.41 18.98 8.37
N GLN A 105 3.17 20.27 8.58
CA GLN A 105 3.09 21.24 7.50
C GLN A 105 4.42 21.21 6.74
N TRP A 106 4.40 20.73 5.49
CA TRP A 106 5.49 20.96 4.56
C TRP A 106 5.13 22.24 3.80
N ASP A 107 5.91 23.31 4.02
CA ASP A 107 5.88 24.54 3.22
C ASP A 107 6.21 24.28 1.75
#